data_AF-A0A924BLW9-F1
#
_entry.id   AF-A0A924BLW9-F1
#
_cell.length_a   1.000
_cell.length_b   1.000
_cell.length_c   1.000
_cell.angle_alpha   90.00
_cell.angle_beta   90.00
_cell.angle_gamma   90.00
#
_symmetry.space_group_name_H-M   'P 1'
#
loop_
_entity.id
_entity.type
_entity.pdbx_description
1 polymer ?
#
loop_
_entity_poly.entity_id
_entity_poly.type
_entity_poly.pdbx_seq_one_letter_code
_entity_poly.pdbx_strand_id
1 'polypeptide(L)'
;MLVEAAVNAPGVLADLAPQVLQTALSDFSYRLVCQAVPSEPRPRALLLGALRASIQDVFNGYGVPIMSPQYCEDPPVPKTVPKDRWCTAPARPPDGSA
;
A
#
# COMPACT_ATOMS: atom_id res chain seq x y z
N MET A 1 0.42 -4.82 -9.98
CA MET A 1 0.16 -4.64 -8.54
C MET A 1 1.34 -4.04 -7.76
N LEU A 2 2.34 -4.79 -7.23
CA LEU A 2 3.40 -4.16 -6.40
C LEU A 2 4.30 -3.17 -7.16
N VAL A 3 4.72 -3.53 -8.38
CA VAL A 3 5.52 -2.65 -9.25
C VAL A 3 4.71 -1.41 -9.66
N GLU A 4 3.44 -1.61 -9.99
CA GLU A 4 2.49 -0.55 -10.35
C GLU A 4 2.27 0.44 -9.19
N ALA A 5 2.09 -0.06 -7.97
CA ALA A 5 2.02 0.77 -6.77
C ALA A 5 3.31 1.55 -6.52
N ALA A 6 4.48 0.95 -6.80
CA ALA A 6 5.75 1.66 -6.69
C ALA A 6 5.87 2.78 -7.73
N VAL A 7 5.44 2.57 -8.97
CA VAL A 7 5.43 3.59 -10.02
C VAL A 7 4.45 4.73 -9.71
N ASN A 8 3.30 4.41 -9.13
CA ASN A 8 2.29 5.39 -8.76
C ASN A 8 2.66 6.21 -7.50
N ALA A 9 3.68 5.79 -6.74
CA ALA A 9 4.08 6.45 -5.51
C ALA A 9 4.98 7.67 -5.78
N PRO A 10 4.60 8.88 -5.32
CA PRO A 10 5.40 10.07 -5.55
C PRO A 10 6.77 9.98 -4.86
N GLY A 11 7.83 10.28 -5.62
CA GLY A 11 9.22 10.23 -5.15
C GLY A 11 9.96 8.91 -5.39
N VAL A 12 9.26 7.88 -5.90
CA VAL A 12 9.92 6.69 -6.46
C VAL A 12 10.37 7.00 -7.88
N LEU A 13 11.59 6.60 -8.24
CA LEU A 13 12.09 6.76 -9.60
C LEU A 13 11.44 5.72 -10.52
N ALA A 14 10.76 6.18 -11.57
CA ALA A 14 10.22 5.30 -12.60
C ALA A 14 11.33 4.73 -13.52
N ASP A 15 12.38 5.52 -13.79
CA ASP A 15 13.49 5.12 -14.67
C ASP A 15 14.33 3.98 -14.10
N LEU A 16 14.37 3.85 -12.76
CA LEU A 16 14.96 2.70 -12.08
C LEU A 16 13.85 1.77 -11.66
N ALA A 17 13.49 0.87 -12.59
CA ALA A 17 12.35 -0.02 -12.47
C ALA A 17 12.28 -0.71 -11.09
N PRO A 18 11.18 -0.54 -10.33
CA PRO A 18 10.94 -1.25 -9.09
C PRO A 18 11.04 -2.76 -9.28
N GLN A 19 11.72 -3.44 -8.36
CA GLN A 19 11.89 -4.89 -8.42
C GLN A 19 11.22 -5.56 -7.22
N VAL A 20 10.50 -6.65 -7.48
CA VAL A 20 9.95 -7.52 -6.44
C VAL A 20 10.88 -8.73 -6.35
N LEU A 21 11.51 -8.90 -5.20
CA LEU A 21 12.41 -10.01 -4.92
C LEU A 21 11.74 -10.96 -3.94
N GLN A 22 11.71 -12.25 -4.27
CA GLN A 22 11.37 -13.27 -3.29
C GLN A 22 12.64 -13.57 -2.47
N THR A 23 12.66 -13.14 -1.21
CA THR A 23 13.87 -13.22 -0.38
C THR A 23 13.97 -14.51 0.43
N ALA A 24 12.85 -15.23 0.58
CA ALA A 24 12.82 -16.54 1.18
C ALA A 24 11.67 -17.38 0.58
N LEU A 25 11.86 -18.69 0.54
CA LEU A 25 10.82 -19.65 0.13
C LEU A 25 9.91 -20.06 1.29
N SER A 26 10.36 -19.88 2.54
CA SER A 26 9.76 -20.49 3.73
C SER A 26 8.71 -19.64 4.44
N ASP A 27 8.65 -18.33 4.19
CA ASP A 27 7.82 -17.38 4.96
C ASP A 27 6.89 -16.53 4.08
N PHE A 28 6.71 -16.93 2.81
CA PHE A 28 5.95 -16.18 1.79
C PHE A 28 6.35 -14.70 1.70
N SER A 29 7.60 -14.35 2.09
CA SER A 29 8.06 -12.97 2.14
C SER A 29 8.54 -12.49 0.76
N TYR A 30 7.78 -11.55 0.20
CA TYR A 30 8.20 -10.76 -0.94
C TYR A 30 8.74 -9.41 -0.47
N ARG A 31 9.88 -9.02 -1.02
CA ARG A 31 10.51 -7.72 -0.77
C ARG A 31 10.39 -6.86 -2.00
N LEU A 32 9.69 -5.74 -1.87
CA LEU A 32 9.71 -4.68 -2.87
C LEU A 32 10.94 -3.80 -2.66
N VAL A 33 11.77 -3.69 -3.69
CA VAL A 33 12.95 -2.82 -3.74
C VAL A 33 12.68 -1.72 -4.76
N CYS A 34 12.71 -0.48 -4.29
CA CYS A 34 12.54 0.70 -5.12
C CYS A 34 13.67 1.68 -4.82
N GLN A 35 14.10 2.42 -5.84
CA GLN A 35 14.99 3.57 -5.64
C GLN A 35 14.18 4.85 -5.60
N ALA A 36 14.53 5.71 -4.66
CA ALA A 36 13.98 7.04 -4.51
C ALA A 36 15.14 8.02 -4.39
N VAL A 37 15.16 9.03 -5.24
CA VAL A 37 16.11 10.13 -5.11
C VAL A 37 15.50 11.15 -4.16
N PRO A 38 16.24 11.63 -3.16
CA PRO A 38 15.83 12.79 -2.39
C PRO A 38 16.02 14.04 -3.26
N SER A 39 15.21 14.18 -4.30
CA SER A 39 15.16 15.40 -5.12
C SER A 39 14.68 16.59 -4.28
N GLU A 40 13.96 16.30 -3.20
CA GLU A 40 13.56 17.24 -2.16
C GLU A 40 13.95 16.70 -0.78
N PRO A 41 14.16 17.57 0.22
CA PRO A 41 14.38 17.18 1.62
C PRO A 41 13.07 16.66 2.26
N ARG A 42 12.35 15.78 1.55
CA ARG A 42 11.19 15.09 2.10
C ARG A 42 11.67 14.05 3.12
N PRO A 43 11.09 14.04 4.33
CA PRO A 43 11.35 12.98 5.29
C PRO A 43 11.07 11.62 4.64
N ARG A 44 12.02 10.69 4.78
CA ARG A 44 11.88 9.29 4.34
C ARG A 44 10.56 8.66 4.79
N ALA A 45 10.06 9.04 5.97
CA ALA A 45 8.79 8.60 6.51
C ALA A 45 7.59 8.95 5.62
N LEU A 46 7.56 10.14 5.00
CA LEU A 46 6.48 10.56 4.11
C LEU A 46 6.48 9.76 2.80
N LEU A 47 7.66 9.53 2.23
CA LEU A 47 7.81 8.71 1.03
C LEU A 47 7.36 7.27 1.27
N LEU A 48 7.78 6.68 2.39
CA LEU A 48 7.33 5.34 2.77
C LEU A 48 5.83 5.29 3.07
N GLY A 49 5.24 6.36 3.60
CA GLY A 49 3.80 6.50 3.78
C GLY A 49 3.06 6.49 2.45
N ALA A 50 3.48 7.33 1.51
CA ALA A 50 2.88 7.42 0.17
C ALA A 50 2.99 6.10 -0.60
N LEU A 51 4.14 5.41 -0.51
CA LEU A 51 4.34 4.10 -1.12
C LEU A 51 3.38 3.04 -0.54
N ARG A 52 3.24 2.99 0.79
CA ARG A 52 2.32 2.03 1.44
C ARG A 52 0.86 2.31 1.10
N ALA A 53 0.47 3.59 1.04
CA ALA A 53 -0.87 3.98 0.61
C ALA A 53 -1.15 3.53 -0.83
N SER A 54 -0.22 3.79 -1.76
CA SER A 54 -0.37 3.35 -3.15
C SER A 54 -0.46 1.83 -3.29
N ILE A 55 0.31 1.08 -2.50
CA ILE A 55 0.20 -0.39 -2.44
C ILE A 55 -1.21 -0.79 -1.99
N GLN A 56 -1.74 -0.17 -0.95
CA GLN A 56 -3.08 -0.47 -0.45
C GLN A 56 -4.16 -0.16 -1.51
N ASP A 57 -4.06 1.00 -2.16
CA ASP A 57 -5.05 1.46 -3.15
C ASP A 57 -5.06 0.57 -4.40
N VAL A 58 -3.88 0.23 -4.93
CA VAL A 58 -3.77 -0.68 -6.08
C VAL A 58 -4.36 -2.04 -5.71
N PHE A 59 -3.98 -2.61 -4.57
CA PHE A 59 -4.52 -3.90 -4.15
C PHE A 59 -6.03 -3.90 -3.95
N ASN A 60 -6.56 -2.87 -3.30
CA ASN A 60 -8.00 -2.67 -3.13
C ASN A 60 -8.71 -2.53 -4.49
N GLY A 61 -8.12 -1.81 -5.45
CA GLY A 61 -8.68 -1.63 -6.80
C GLY A 61 -8.82 -2.93 -7.58
N TYR A 62 -7.90 -3.88 -7.39
CA TYR A 62 -7.98 -5.23 -7.96
C TYR A 62 -8.77 -6.23 -7.08
N GLY A 63 -9.32 -5.80 -5.94
CA GLY A 63 -10.06 -6.67 -5.02
C GLY A 63 -9.20 -7.74 -4.33
N VAL A 64 -7.88 -7.55 -4.29
CA VAL A 64 -6.94 -8.50 -3.68
C VAL A 64 -6.60 -8.03 -2.25
N PRO A 65 -6.90 -8.81 -1.21
CA PRO A 65 -6.52 -8.47 0.15
C PRO A 65 -5.00 -8.59 0.34
N ILE A 66 -4.39 -7.63 1.05
CA ILE A 66 -3.01 -7.74 1.54
C ILE A 66 -3.06 -8.41 2.91
N MET A 67 -2.66 -9.68 2.97
CA MET A 67 -2.66 -10.45 4.21
C MET A 67 -1.25 -10.54 4.80
N SER A 68 -1.16 -10.49 6.13
CA SER A 68 0.08 -10.83 6.82
C SER A 68 0.27 -12.35 6.77
N PRO A 69 1.47 -12.89 6.58
CA PRO A 69 1.73 -14.34 6.68
C PRO A 69 1.33 -14.93 8.03
N GLN A 70 1.25 -14.09 9.08
CA GLN A 70 0.79 -14.48 10.42
C GLN A 70 -0.74 -14.49 10.56
N TYR A 71 -1.46 -14.20 9.49
CA TYR A 71 -2.91 -14.23 9.45
C TYR A 71 -3.37 -15.66 9.14
N CYS A 72 -3.65 -16.44 10.19
CA CYS A 72 -3.91 -17.87 10.06
C CYS A 72 -5.35 -18.23 9.65
N GLU A 73 -6.35 -17.42 10.01
CA GLU A 73 -7.75 -17.69 9.66
C GLU A 73 -8.52 -16.39 9.43
N ASP A 74 -9.37 -16.40 8.39
CA ASP A 74 -10.37 -15.36 8.21
C ASP A 74 -11.38 -15.43 9.37
N PRO A 75 -11.66 -14.33 10.07
CA PRO A 75 -12.82 -14.28 10.95
C PRO A 75 -14.06 -14.56 10.10
N PRO A 76 -15.07 -15.29 10.62
CA PRO A 76 -16.28 -15.67 9.87
C PRO A 76 -17.10 -14.47 9.35
N VAL A 77 -16.75 -13.25 9.77
CA VAL A 77 -17.26 -11.99 9.25
C VAL A 77 -16.11 -11.20 8.62
N PRO A 78 -16.19 -10.85 7.32
CA PRO A 78 -15.21 -9.98 6.68
C PRO A 78 -15.02 -8.69 7.46
N LYS A 79 -13.77 -8.37 7.83
CA LYS A 79 -13.42 -7.08 8.46
C LYS A 79 -13.35 -5.96 7.42
N THR A 80 -14.39 -5.82 6.61
CA THR A 80 -14.51 -4.75 5.63
C THR A 80 -15.33 -3.63 6.27
N VAL A 81 -14.83 -2.40 6.24
CA VAL A 81 -15.64 -1.25 6.64
C VAL A 81 -16.61 -0.96 5.49
N PRO A 82 -17.94 -1.05 5.70
CA PRO A 82 -18.91 -0.66 4.68
C PRO A 82 -18.69 0.79 4.27
N LYS A 83 -18.92 1.13 3.00
CA LYS A 83 -18.74 2.50 2.46
C LYS A 83 -19.46 3.55 3.31
N ASP A 84 -20.66 3.22 3.79
CA ASP A 84 -21.48 4.07 4.65
C ASP A 84 -20.82 4.39 6.01
N ARG A 85 -19.85 3.58 6.44
CA ARG A 85 -19.10 3.73 7.70
C ARG A 85 -17.69 4.29 7.52
N TRP A 86 -17.26 4.61 6.30
CA TRP A 86 -15.95 5.19 6.03
C TRP A 86 -15.73 6.55 6.73
N CYS A 87 -16.81 7.29 6.99
CA CYS A 87 -16.78 8.60 7.66
C CYS A 87 -17.31 8.54 9.11
N THR A 88 -17.28 7.36 9.75
CA THR A 88 -17.62 7.26 11.18
C THR A 88 -16.54 7.97 12.00
N ALA A 89 -16.94 8.81 12.96
CA ALA A 89 -15.99 9.49 13.84
C ALA A 89 -14.98 8.47 14.43
N PRO A 90 -13.66 8.72 14.32
CA PRO A 90 -12.98 10.00 14.12
C PRO A 90 -12.60 10.33 12.65
N ALA A 91 -13.02 9.55 11.66
CA ALA A 91 -12.69 9.80 10.25
C ALA A 91 -13.42 11.05 9.74
N ARG A 92 -12.70 11.97 9.08
CA ARG A 92 -13.29 13.16 8.43
C ARG A 92 -13.62 12.81 6.98
N PRO A 93 -14.82 13.15 6.47
CA PRO A 93 -15.10 13.03 5.05
C PRO A 93 -14.10 13.89 4.25
N PRO A 94 -13.67 13.43 3.06
CA PRO A 94 -12.83 14.26 2.19
C PRO A 94 -13.59 15.53 1.81
N ASP A 95 -12.94 16.69 1.92
CA ASP A 95 -13.52 18.00 1.60
C ASP A 95 -13.95 18.02 0.12
N GLY A 96 -15.24 17.75 -0.17
CA GLY A 96 -15.74 17.75 -1.54
C GLY A 96 -17.03 16.98 -1.88
N SER A 97 -17.71 16.32 -0.93
CA SER A 97 -19.02 15.70 -1.19
C SER A 97 -20.10 16.38 -0.38
N ALA A 98 -20.75 17.38 -0.98
CA ALA A 98 -22.06 17.89 -0.57
C ALA A 98 -23.17 17.01 -1.18
#